data_AF-A0A3B3CNT7-F1
#
_entry.id   AF-A0A3B3CNT7-F1
#
_cell.length_a   1.000
_cell.length_b   1.000
_cell.length_c   1.000
_cell.angle_alpha   90.00
_cell.angle_beta   90.00
_cell.angle_gamma   90.00
#
_symmetry.space_group_name_H-M   'P 1'
#
loop_
_entity.id
_entity.type
_entity.pdbx_description
1 polymer ?
#
loop_
_entity_poly.entity_id
_entity_poly.type
_entity_poly.pdbx_seq_one_letter_code
_entity_poly.pdbx_strand_id
1 'polypeptide(L)'
;ILLIMAEILQISFLCSCLSGVHVFQLMYGCEWDEETEEVKGYRQYGYDGEDFIALDLKKGLWIAPKPQAVITKHKWDHERANTEYLKNYFATECPEWLKKYYNSGRSSLMRKGKSPDLVCVSKNIFYSLLQCLSSRSP
;
A
#
# COMPACT_ATOMS: atom_id res chain seq x y z
N ILE A 1 1.44 -16.58 -4.65
CA ILE A 1 1.78 -15.76 -5.83
C ILE A 1 1.34 -16.46 -7.12
N LEU A 2 1.77 -17.70 -7.39
CA LEU A 2 1.39 -18.44 -8.61
C LEU A 2 -0.13 -18.65 -8.78
N LEU A 3 -0.87 -18.90 -7.69
CA LEU A 3 -2.34 -19.04 -7.74
C LEU A 3 -3.07 -17.70 -8.00
N ILE A 4 -2.51 -16.59 -7.53
CA ILE A 4 -3.07 -15.24 -7.73
C ILE A 4 -2.87 -14.80 -9.19
N MET A 5 -1.72 -15.12 -9.79
CA MET A 5 -1.43 -14.85 -11.21
C MET A 5 -2.34 -15.65 -12.15
N ALA A 6 -2.68 -16.90 -11.82
CA ALA A 6 -3.62 -17.71 -12.59
C ALA A 6 -5.06 -17.12 -12.60
N GLU A 7 -5.47 -16.46 -11.52
CA GLU A 7 -6.78 -15.81 -11.40
C GLU A 7 -6.86 -14.48 -12.16
N ILE A 8 -5.76 -13.72 -12.21
CA ILE A 8 -5.65 -12.50 -13.04
C ILE A 8 -5.66 -12.84 -14.54
N LEU A 9 -5.08 -13.97 -14.92
CA LEU A 9 -5.20 -14.48 -16.29
C LEU A 9 -6.67 -14.74 -16.67
N GLN A 10 -7.52 -15.12 -15.70
CA GLN A 10 -8.96 -15.28 -15.91
C GLN A 10 -9.68 -13.94 -16.12
N ILE A 11 -9.23 -12.86 -15.46
CA ILE A 11 -9.70 -11.47 -15.69
C ILE A 11 -9.26 -10.97 -17.07
N SER A 12 -8.04 -11.30 -17.51
CA SER A 12 -7.58 -11.01 -18.87
C SER A 12 -8.34 -11.77 -19.96
N PHE A 13 -8.92 -12.93 -19.63
CA PHE A 13 -9.75 -13.73 -20.55
C PHE A 13 -11.21 -13.24 -20.62
N LEU A 14 -11.72 -12.62 -19.54
CA LEU A 14 -13.05 -11.99 -19.48
C LEU A 14 -13.08 -10.60 -20.13
N CYS A 15 -11.95 -9.90 -20.19
CA CYS A 15 -11.80 -8.65 -20.93
C CYS A 15 -11.36 -8.98 -22.37
N SER A 16 -12.04 -8.47 -23.40
CA SER A 16 -11.71 -8.73 -24.82
C SER A 16 -10.39 -8.10 -25.30
N CYS A 17 -9.46 -7.77 -24.40
CA CYS A 17 -8.19 -7.11 -24.69
C CYS A 17 -7.04 -8.11 -24.79
N LEU A 18 -6.95 -8.84 -25.90
CA LEU A 18 -5.83 -9.75 -26.16
C LEU A 18 -4.52 -9.06 -26.61
N SER A 19 -4.35 -7.75 -26.41
CA SER A 19 -3.12 -7.05 -26.83
C SER A 19 -2.60 -5.97 -25.87
N GLY A 20 -3.08 -5.91 -24.62
CA GLY A 20 -2.65 -4.92 -23.63
C GLY A 20 -1.57 -5.44 -22.68
N VAL A 21 -0.59 -4.60 -22.33
CA VAL A 21 0.27 -4.84 -21.16
C VAL A 21 -0.50 -4.37 -19.93
N HIS A 22 -0.76 -5.28 -19.02
CA HIS A 22 -1.45 -5.00 -17.76
C HIS A 22 -0.48 -5.09 -16.58
N VAL A 23 -0.70 -4.28 -15.55
CA VAL A 23 0.13 -4.23 -14.36
C VAL A 23 -0.68 -4.70 -13.16
N PHE A 24 -0.16 -5.70 -12.46
CA PHE A 24 -0.71 -6.14 -11.19
C PHE A 24 0.22 -5.77 -10.04
N GLN A 25 -0.34 -5.22 -8.97
CA GLN A 25 0.42 -4.75 -7.82
C GLN A 25 -0.17 -5.34 -6.54
N LEU A 26 0.70 -5.75 -5.63
CA LEU A 26 0.33 -6.19 -4.28
C LEU A 26 1.01 -5.23 -3.29
N MET A 27 0.21 -4.57 -2.46
CA MET A 27 0.69 -3.87 -1.27
C MET A 27 0.22 -4.60 -0.02
N TYR A 28 1.15 -4.94 0.86
CA TYR A 28 0.86 -5.55 2.14
C TYR A 28 1.87 -5.11 3.18
N GLY A 29 1.43 -5.02 4.43
CA GLY A 29 2.26 -4.58 5.54
C GLY A 29 1.42 -4.26 6.76
N CYS A 30 2.07 -3.70 7.76
CA CYS A 30 1.42 -3.15 8.93
C CYS A 30 2.08 -1.83 9.32
N GLU A 31 1.28 -0.99 9.94
CA GLU A 31 1.70 0.23 10.61
C GLU A 31 1.61 -0.01 12.11
N TRP A 32 2.59 0.49 12.84
CA TRP A 32 2.63 0.44 14.30
C TRP A 32 2.84 1.85 14.84
N ASP A 33 1.98 2.23 15.77
CA ASP A 33 2.05 3.51 16.48
C ASP A 33 2.73 3.32 17.84
N GLU A 34 3.84 4.02 18.06
CA GLU A 34 4.66 3.89 19.29
C GLU A 34 3.96 4.45 20.54
N GLU A 35 3.02 5.39 20.39
CA GLU A 35 2.32 6.02 21.53
C GLU A 35 1.11 5.19 21.98
N THR A 36 0.29 4.77 21.02
CA THR A 36 -0.97 4.06 21.28
C THR A 36 -0.82 2.54 21.27
N GLU A 37 0.32 2.02 20.81
CA GLU A 37 0.56 0.61 20.51
C GLU A 37 -0.43 0.01 19.49
N GLU A 38 -1.18 0.86 18.77
CA GLU A 38 -2.11 0.42 17.74
C GLU A 38 -1.34 -0.16 16.55
N VAL A 39 -1.80 -1.32 16.06
CA VAL A 39 -1.29 -1.95 14.84
C VAL A 39 -2.39 -2.00 13.79
N LYS A 40 -2.11 -1.46 12.60
CA LYS A 40 -3.00 -1.49 11.45
C LYS A 40 -2.36 -2.28 10.32
N GLY A 41 -2.91 -3.46 10.03
CA GLY A 41 -2.49 -4.26 8.87
C GLY A 41 -3.22 -3.87 7.59
N TYR A 42 -2.61 -4.12 6.44
CA TYR A 42 -3.24 -3.98 5.14
C TYR A 42 -2.76 -5.07 4.18
N ARG A 43 -3.67 -5.50 3.31
CA ARG A 43 -3.38 -6.35 2.15
C ARG A 43 -4.32 -5.96 1.02
N GLN A 44 -3.78 -5.31 0.01
CA GLN A 44 -4.53 -4.77 -1.11
C GLN A 44 -3.83 -5.08 -2.43
N TYR A 45 -4.64 -5.25 -3.46
CA TYR A 45 -4.19 -5.50 -4.81
C TYR A 45 -4.70 -4.40 -5.73
N GLY A 46 -3.82 -3.93 -6.60
CA GLY A 46 -4.11 -2.97 -7.65
C GLY A 46 -3.98 -3.62 -9.03
N TYR A 47 -4.79 -3.17 -9.97
CA TYR A 47 -4.77 -3.58 -11.37
C TYR A 47 -4.79 -2.34 -12.25
N ASP A 48 -3.79 -2.20 -13.12
CA ASP A 48 -3.57 -1.03 -14.00
C ASP A 48 -3.55 0.31 -13.25
N GLY A 49 -3.02 0.30 -12.02
CA GLY A 49 -2.91 1.48 -11.17
C GLY A 49 -4.18 1.84 -10.40
N GLU A 50 -5.26 1.06 -10.55
CA GLU A 50 -6.51 1.24 -9.81
C GLU A 50 -6.68 0.20 -8.70
N ASP A 51 -7.40 0.57 -7.64
CA ASP A 51 -7.77 -0.35 -6.56
C ASP A 51 -8.63 -1.50 -7.13
N PHE A 52 -8.20 -2.74 -6.88
CA PHE A 52 -8.84 -3.92 -7.42
C PHE A 52 -9.57 -4.73 -6.34
N ILE A 53 -8.86 -5.17 -5.30
CA ILE A 53 -9.44 -5.90 -4.17
C ILE A 53 -8.57 -5.73 -2.90
N ALA A 54 -9.21 -5.58 -1.74
CA ALA A 54 -8.51 -5.39 -0.46
C ALA A 54 -9.13 -6.22 0.67
N LEU A 55 -8.32 -6.66 1.64
CA LEU A 55 -8.80 -7.40 2.80
C LEU A 55 -9.19 -6.44 3.93
N ASP A 56 -10.46 -6.43 4.32
CA ASP A 56 -10.91 -5.84 5.59
C ASP A 56 -10.55 -6.81 6.72
N LEU A 57 -9.41 -6.57 7.39
CA LEU A 57 -8.93 -7.44 8.47
C LEU A 57 -9.88 -7.48 9.67
N LYS A 58 -10.63 -6.40 9.93
CA LYS A 58 -11.58 -6.35 11.05
C LYS A 58 -12.72 -7.31 10.79
N LYS A 59 -13.31 -7.26 9.59
CA LYS A 59 -14.41 -8.14 9.20
C LYS A 59 -13.93 -9.53 8.77
N GLY A 60 -12.70 -9.66 8.31
CA GLY A 60 -12.21 -10.88 7.64
C GLY A 60 -12.91 -11.11 6.31
N LEU A 61 -13.16 -10.04 5.57
CA LEU A 61 -13.85 -10.09 4.28
C LEU A 61 -13.08 -9.28 3.25
N TRP A 62 -13.12 -9.73 2.01
CA TRP A 62 -12.53 -9.01 0.89
C TRP A 62 -13.48 -7.94 0.37
N ILE A 63 -12.95 -6.78 0.02
CA ILE A 63 -13.67 -5.65 -0.55
C ILE A 63 -13.25 -5.52 -2.00
N ALA A 64 -14.21 -5.65 -2.91
CA ALA A 64 -14.01 -5.58 -4.35
C ALA A 64 -14.64 -4.28 -4.89
N PRO A 65 -13.88 -3.17 -5.00
CA PRO A 65 -14.38 -1.92 -5.59
C PRO A 65 -14.73 -2.05 -7.09
N LYS A 66 -14.16 -3.05 -7.78
CA LYS A 66 -14.37 -3.27 -9.21
C LYS A 66 -15.21 -4.53 -9.48
N PRO A 67 -16.16 -4.50 -10.43
CA PRO A 67 -16.96 -5.68 -10.80
C PRO A 67 -16.11 -6.90 -11.18
N GLN A 68 -14.98 -6.66 -11.84
CA GLN A 68 -14.02 -7.68 -12.27
C GLN A 68 -13.40 -8.44 -11.07
N ALA A 69 -13.35 -7.84 -9.88
CA ALA A 69 -12.82 -8.44 -8.66
C ALA A 69 -13.86 -9.25 -7.87
N VAL A 70 -15.15 -9.19 -8.22
CA VAL A 70 -16.23 -9.84 -7.45
C VAL A 70 -16.08 -11.36 -7.42
N ILE A 71 -15.66 -11.97 -8.53
CA ILE A 71 -15.42 -13.42 -8.61
C ILE A 71 -14.31 -13.83 -7.63
N THR A 72 -13.19 -13.10 -7.63
CA THR A 72 -12.07 -13.32 -6.69
C THR A 72 -12.50 -13.11 -5.24
N LYS A 73 -13.28 -12.05 -4.97
CA LYS A 73 -13.85 -11.78 -3.64
C LYS A 73 -14.64 -12.98 -3.12
N HIS A 74 -15.58 -13.51 -3.89
CA HIS A 74 -16.39 -14.64 -3.45
C HIS A 74 -15.52 -15.85 -3.14
N LYS A 75 -14.55 -16.17 -4.01
CA LYS A 75 -13.64 -17.28 -3.78
C LYS A 75 -12.84 -17.10 -2.48
N TRP A 76 -12.20 -15.95 -2.29
CA TRP A 76 -11.35 -15.73 -1.13
C TRP A 76 -12.13 -15.54 0.17
N ASP A 77 -13.37 -15.02 0.12
CA ASP A 77 -14.28 -15.00 1.28
C ASP A 77 -14.67 -16.42 1.75
N HIS A 78 -14.67 -17.40 0.84
CA HIS A 78 -14.88 -18.81 1.18
C HIS A 78 -13.62 -19.50 1.73
N GLU A 79 -12.43 -18.95 1.49
CA GLU A 79 -11.15 -19.46 2.02
C GLU A 79 -10.88 -18.96 3.45
N ARG A 80 -11.69 -19.41 4.42
CA ARG A 80 -11.60 -18.96 5.82
C ARG A 80 -10.23 -19.21 6.44
N ALA A 81 -9.63 -20.38 6.21
CA ALA A 81 -8.31 -20.72 6.76
C ALA A 81 -7.21 -19.74 6.31
N ASN A 82 -7.24 -19.32 5.04
CA ASN A 82 -6.30 -18.33 4.50
C ASN A 82 -6.56 -16.95 5.13
N THR A 83 -7.83 -16.56 5.29
CA THR A 83 -8.19 -15.29 5.93
C THR A 83 -7.76 -15.26 7.40
N GLU A 84 -7.95 -16.34 8.15
CA GLU A 84 -7.50 -16.47 9.54
C GLU A 84 -5.98 -16.42 9.67
N TYR A 85 -5.27 -17.12 8.78
CA TYR A 85 -3.81 -17.03 8.70
C TYR A 85 -3.35 -15.58 8.50
N LEU A 86 -3.97 -14.84 7.59
CA LEU A 86 -3.62 -13.44 7.34
C LEU A 86 -3.93 -12.54 8.54
N LYS A 87 -5.08 -12.73 9.19
CA LYS A 87 -5.39 -12.00 10.44
C LYS A 87 -4.31 -12.24 11.48
N ASN A 88 -3.89 -13.50 11.66
CA ASN A 88 -2.82 -13.83 12.60
C ASN A 88 -1.50 -13.17 12.20
N TYR A 89 -1.11 -13.27 10.94
CA TYR A 89 0.12 -12.66 10.42
C TYR A 89 0.18 -11.14 10.69
N PHE A 90 -0.90 -10.41 10.39
CA PHE A 90 -0.92 -8.96 10.61
C PHE A 90 -1.08 -8.56 12.08
N ALA A 91 -1.67 -9.42 12.92
CA ALA A 91 -1.81 -9.17 14.35
C ALA A 91 -0.53 -9.49 15.14
N THR A 92 0.31 -10.40 14.65
CA THR A 92 1.44 -10.94 15.43
C THR A 92 2.77 -10.77 14.71
N GLU A 93 2.99 -11.50 13.62
CA GLU A 93 4.27 -11.57 12.92
C GLU A 93 4.69 -10.20 12.36
N CYS A 94 3.78 -9.52 11.65
CA CYS A 94 4.10 -8.24 11.03
C CYS A 94 4.59 -7.18 12.03
N PRO A 95 3.86 -6.88 13.13
CA PRO A 95 4.32 -5.91 14.11
C PRO A 95 5.59 -6.37 14.85
N GLU A 96 5.79 -7.67 15.08
CA GLU A 96 7.03 -8.19 15.67
C GLU A 96 8.25 -7.84 14.80
N TRP A 97 8.17 -8.14 13.51
CA TRP A 97 9.22 -7.80 12.55
C TRP A 97 9.43 -6.28 12.45
N LEU A 98 8.34 -5.51 12.37
CA LEU A 98 8.40 -4.06 12.30
C LEU A 98 9.12 -3.46 13.51
N LYS A 99 8.75 -3.86 14.73
CA LYS A 99 9.39 -3.41 15.97
C LYS A 99 10.87 -3.78 16.01
N LYS A 100 11.24 -5.00 15.58
CA LYS A 100 12.64 -5.44 15.50
C LYS A 100 13.49 -4.57 14.57
N TYR A 101 13.01 -4.31 13.35
CA TYR A 101 13.74 -3.49 12.38
C TYR A 101 13.76 -2.02 12.77
N TYR A 102 12.65 -1.50 13.32
CA TYR A 102 12.60 -0.15 13.85
C TYR A 102 13.64 0.04 14.96
N ASN A 103 13.69 -0.84 15.95
CA ASN A 103 14.67 -0.75 17.03
C ASN A 103 16.12 -0.82 16.52
N SER A 104 16.38 -1.64 15.50
CA SER A 104 17.71 -1.74 14.88
C SER A 104 18.09 -0.51 14.07
N GLY A 105 17.11 0.11 13.39
CA GLY A 105 17.30 1.24 12.47
C GLY A 105 16.91 2.61 13.03
N ARG A 106 16.47 2.70 14.28
CA ARG A 106 15.83 3.89 14.87
C ARG A 106 16.69 5.13 14.73
N SER A 107 17.98 5.00 15.03
CA SER A 107 18.95 6.09 14.91
C SER A 107 19.00 6.66 13.49
N SER A 108 18.75 5.85 12.47
CA SER A 108 18.74 6.26 11.07
C SER A 108 17.40 6.82 10.61
N LEU A 109 16.30 6.21 11.06
CA LEU A 109 14.93 6.62 10.72
C LEU A 109 14.55 7.96 11.37
N MET A 110 15.01 8.18 12.60
CA MET A 110 14.74 9.40 13.36
C MET A 110 15.71 10.54 13.04
N ARG A 111 16.64 10.36 12.08
CA ARG A 111 17.48 11.45 11.62
C ARG A 111 16.61 12.50 10.96
N LYS A 112 16.41 13.61 11.66
CA LYS A 112 15.98 14.85 11.03
C LYS A 112 17.11 15.28 10.09
N GLY A 113 16.86 15.22 8.78
CA GLY A 113 17.74 15.90 7.83
C GLY A 113 17.83 17.38 8.21
N LYS A 114 18.93 18.05 7.85
CA LYS A 114 18.91 19.52 7.89
C LYS A 114 17.65 19.99 7.16
N SER A 115 16.92 20.92 7.79
CA SER A 115 15.81 21.57 7.13
C SER A 115 16.33 22.07 5.77
N PRO A 116 15.64 21.73 4.67
CA PRO A 116 16.10 22.14 3.37
C PRO A 116 16.15 23.66 3.32
N ASP A 117 17.22 24.21 2.74
CA ASP A 117 17.32 25.64 2.53
C ASP A 117 16.17 26.07 1.63
N LEU A 118 15.44 27.09 2.06
CA LEU A 118 14.34 27.68 1.31
C LEU A 118 14.91 28.84 0.48
N VAL A 119 15.00 28.63 -0.83
CA VAL A 119 15.36 29.69 -1.77
C VAL A 119 14.07 30.28 -2.34
N CYS A 120 13.71 31.48 -1.89
CA CYS A 120 12.53 32.20 -2.35
C CYS A 120 12.93 33.27 -3.38
N VAL A 121 12.30 33.23 -4.54
CA VAL A 121 12.49 34.21 -5.61
C VAL A 121 11.15 34.91 -5.87
N SER A 122 11.16 36.24 -5.86
CA SER A 122 10.02 37.04 -6.32
C SER A 122 9.92 36.93 -7.83
N LYS A 123 8.80 36.41 -8.34
CA LYS A 123 8.52 36.35 -9.77
C LYS A 123 7.46 37.38 -10.15
N ASN A 124 7.88 38.26 -11.06
CA ASN A 124 7.14 39.21 -11.90
C ASN A 124 6.74 40.59 -11.36
N ILE A 125 6.91 41.53 -12.30
CA ILE A 125 7.09 42.99 -12.15
C ILE A 125 5.73 43.74 -12.11
N PHE A 126 4.61 43.02 -11.99
CA PHE A 126 3.26 43.61 -11.94
C PHE A 126 2.40 43.11 -10.77
N TYR A 127 2.56 41.84 -10.36
CA TYR A 127 1.87 41.26 -9.21
C TYR A 127 2.91 40.40 -8.48
N SER A 128 3.32 40.80 -7.29
CA SER A 128 4.40 40.14 -6.55
C SER A 128 3.99 38.73 -6.11
N LEU A 129 4.37 37.71 -6.88
CA LEU A 129 4.24 36.30 -6.49
C LEU A 129 5.58 35.78 -5.94
N LEU A 130 5.61 35.31 -4.69
CA LEU A 130 6.78 34.61 -4.15
C LEU A 130 6.72 33.12 -4.56
N GLN A 131 7.80 32.64 -5.19
CA GLN A 131 8.02 31.21 -5.38
C GLN A 131 9.20 30.76 -4.51
N CYS A 132 8.94 29.83 -3.58
CA CYS A 132 9.99 29.22 -2.76
C CYS A 132 10.27 27.79 -3.21
N LEU A 133 11.55 27.46 -3.37
CA LEU A 133 12.06 26.12 -3.65
C LEU A 133 12.79 25.60 -2.44
N SER A 134 12.61 24.31 -2.17
CA SER A 134 13.24 23.60 -1.07
C SER A 134 14.35 22.73 -1.62
N SER A 135 15.61 23.00 -1.24
CA SER A 135 16.77 22.21 -1.66
C SER A 135 17.49 21.60 -0.46
N ARG A 136 17.90 20.33 -0.57
CA ARG A 136 18.90 19.78 0.36
C ARG A 136 20.25 20.41 0.03
N SER A 137 20.80 21.18 0.96
CA SER A 137 22.22 21.54 0.91
C SER A 137 23.06 20.24 0.90
N PRO A 138 24.12 20.15 0.08
CA PRO A 138 25.02 19.00 0.07
C PRO A 138 25.67 18.74 1.44
#